data_AF-A0A6N9PSK7-F1
#
_entry.id   AF-A0A6N9PSK7-F1
#
_cell.length_a   1.000
_cell.length_b   1.000
_cell.length_c   1.000
_cell.angle_alpha   90.00
_cell.angle_beta   90.00
_cell.angle_gamma   90.00
#
_symmetry.space_group_name_H-M   'P 1'
#
loop_
_entity.id
_entity.type
_entity.pdbx_description
1 polymer ?
#
loop_
_entity_poly.entity_id
_entity_poly.type
_entity_poly.pdbx_seq_one_letter_code
_entity_poly.pdbx_strand_id
1 'polypeptide(L)'
;PSEKAFAYKMRLDAMSRQAGRPKKENLTPVESDFQKARTNEVLGAEVGESREQIRRYVRLTNLVPELLQFVDEGRIKMRPAVELSYLDEDCQRDVVDEIDMTDSTPSHDQTIRMRKFFEEGKLSTEVIQAIMEEEKPNQREKIVLRGERVRQLIPKSVPLNQTEDYVCKALEHYASFLRRRAERDSR
;
A
#
# COMPACT_ATOMS: atom_id res chain seq x y z
N PRO A 1 11.21 -12.91 -2.77
CA PRO A 1 11.56 -11.67 -2.05
C PRO A 1 12.18 -11.90 -0.66
N SER A 2 11.70 -12.92 0.05
CA SER A 2 12.17 -13.37 1.38
C SER A 2 13.66 -13.72 1.42
N GLU A 3 14.17 -14.50 0.48
CA GLU A 3 15.59 -14.89 0.45
C GLU A 3 16.52 -13.67 0.50
N LYS A 4 16.21 -12.67 -0.33
CA LYS A 4 16.94 -11.40 -0.38
C LYS A 4 16.81 -10.61 0.93
N ALA A 5 15.61 -10.61 1.53
CA ALA A 5 15.37 -9.99 2.83
C ALA A 5 16.26 -10.59 3.92
N PHE A 6 16.31 -11.92 4.04
CA PHE A 6 17.15 -12.61 5.00
C PHE A 6 18.64 -12.46 4.71
N ALA A 7 19.05 -12.50 3.44
CA ALA A 7 20.44 -12.24 3.04
C ALA A 7 20.91 -10.84 3.47
N TYR A 8 20.09 -9.82 3.28
CA TYR A 8 20.41 -8.45 3.71
C TYR A 8 20.48 -8.31 5.23
N LYS A 9 19.53 -8.90 5.97
CA LYS A 9 19.57 -8.92 7.43
C LYS A 9 20.86 -9.57 7.94
N MET A 10 21.20 -10.74 7.42
CA MET A 10 22.42 -11.46 7.79
C MET A 10 23.69 -10.65 7.50
N ARG A 11 23.77 -9.96 6.35
CA ARG A 11 24.89 -9.09 6.02
C ARG A 11 24.99 -7.89 6.96
N LEU A 12 23.88 -7.22 7.24
CA LEU A 12 23.87 -6.09 8.16
C LEU A 12 24.26 -6.49 9.58
N ASP A 13 23.78 -7.64 10.07
CA ASP A 13 24.14 -8.17 11.38
C ASP A 13 25.64 -8.49 11.45
N ALA A 14 26.21 -9.06 10.39
CA ALA A 14 27.65 -9.32 10.29
C ALA A 14 28.48 -8.02 10.29
N MET A 15 28.10 -7.03 9.47
CA MET A 15 28.77 -5.73 9.43
C MET A 15 28.69 -5.00 10.77
N SER A 16 27.55 -5.07 11.45
CA SER A 16 27.34 -4.42 12.74
C SER A 16 28.15 -5.07 13.86
N ARG A 17 28.37 -6.39 13.81
CA ARG A 17 29.28 -7.10 14.73
C ARG A 17 30.75 -6.75 14.50
N GLN A 18 31.16 -6.52 13.26
CA GLN A 18 32.52 -6.14 12.90
C GLN A 18 32.89 -4.70 13.33
N ALA A 19 31.90 -3.82 13.51
CA ALA A 19 32.14 -2.43 13.92
C ALA A 19 32.78 -2.28 15.31
N GLY A 20 32.70 -3.31 16.17
CA GLY A 20 33.41 -3.37 17.45
C GLY A 20 32.94 -2.35 18.51
N ARG A 21 33.54 -2.41 19.71
CA ARG A 21 33.34 -1.41 20.77
C ARG A 21 34.36 -0.27 20.56
N PRO A 22 33.96 1.02 20.71
CA PRO A 22 34.90 2.13 20.65
C PRO A 22 36.08 1.92 21.61
N LYS A 23 37.29 2.32 21.22
CA LYS A 23 38.50 2.07 22.03
C LYS A 23 38.40 2.79 23.38
N LYS A 24 38.98 2.18 24.43
CA LYS A 24 38.95 2.71 25.80
C LYS A 24 39.66 4.08 25.93
N GLU A 25 40.57 4.39 25.00
CA GLU A 25 41.31 5.65 24.93
C GLU A 25 40.73 6.62 23.88
N ASN A 26 39.42 6.64 23.69
CA ASN A 26 38.79 7.66 22.88
C ASN A 26 38.80 9.00 23.62
N LEU A 27 39.75 9.85 23.24
CA LEU A 27 39.94 11.21 23.76
C LEU A 27 38.86 12.19 23.28
N THR A 28 38.00 11.77 22.35
CA THR A 28 36.93 12.58 21.75
C THR A 28 35.56 11.90 21.92
N PRO A 29 34.47 12.68 22.01
CA PRO A 29 33.12 12.13 21.97
C PRO A 29 32.94 11.16 20.78
N VAL A 30 32.09 10.16 20.97
CA VAL A 30 31.87 8.96 20.12
C VAL A 30 31.79 9.21 18.59
N GLU A 31 31.54 10.44 18.15
CA GLU A 31 31.47 10.82 16.73
C GLU A 31 32.74 10.55 15.90
N SER A 32 33.94 10.55 16.50
CA SER A 32 35.20 10.43 15.72
C SER A 32 35.49 9.03 15.18
N ASP A 33 34.92 7.99 15.79
CA ASP A 33 35.17 6.57 15.50
C ASP A 33 34.06 5.90 14.68
N PHE A 34 32.92 6.58 14.51
CA PHE A 34 31.87 6.07 13.65
C PHE A 34 32.32 6.17 12.19
N GLN A 35 32.21 5.06 11.44
CA GLN A 35 32.25 5.13 9.98
C GLN A 35 31.30 6.24 9.53
N LYS A 36 31.76 7.13 8.64
CA LYS A 36 30.98 8.26 8.11
C LYS A 36 29.66 7.83 7.45
N ALA A 37 29.49 6.54 7.14
CA ALA A 37 28.31 5.94 6.54
C ALA A 37 27.73 4.86 7.45
N ARG A 38 26.39 4.76 7.51
CA ARG A 38 25.69 3.69 8.23
C ARG A 38 25.87 2.35 7.50
N THR A 39 25.85 1.23 8.20
CA THR A 39 26.03 -0.12 7.61
C THR A 39 25.06 -0.42 6.45
N ASN A 40 23.83 0.09 6.50
CA ASN A 40 22.87 -0.02 5.40
C ASN A 40 23.15 0.88 4.20
N GLU A 41 23.87 1.98 4.37
CA GLU A 41 24.36 2.81 3.26
C GLU A 41 25.55 2.14 2.58
N VAL A 42 26.45 1.53 3.37
CA VAL A 42 27.56 0.72 2.86
C VAL A 42 27.03 -0.46 2.04
N LEU A 43 26.13 -1.27 2.63
CA LEU A 43 25.52 -2.39 1.91
C LEU A 43 24.76 -1.93 0.66
N GLY A 44 24.02 -0.82 0.76
CA GLY A 44 23.31 -0.25 -0.40
C GLY A 44 24.26 0.11 -1.54
N ALA A 45 25.40 0.75 -1.24
CA ALA A 45 26.43 1.07 -2.23
C ALA A 45 27.05 -0.19 -2.85
N GLU A 46 27.29 -1.24 -2.06
CA GLU A 46 27.84 -2.52 -2.55
C GLU A 46 26.91 -3.24 -3.53
N VAL A 47 25.59 -3.23 -3.26
CA VAL A 47 24.60 -3.99 -4.06
C VAL A 47 23.86 -3.13 -5.07
N GLY A 48 24.18 -1.84 -5.17
CA GLY A 48 23.53 -0.91 -6.10
C GLY A 48 22.10 -0.54 -5.74
N GLU A 49 21.75 -0.59 -4.45
CA GLU A 49 20.40 -0.28 -3.96
C GLU A 49 20.39 0.91 -3.01
N SER A 50 19.26 1.63 -2.98
CA SER A 50 19.10 2.70 -2.00
C SER A 50 19.04 2.12 -0.59
N ARG A 51 19.55 2.89 0.38
CA ARG A 51 19.40 2.60 1.82
C ARG A 51 17.96 2.23 2.20
N GLU A 52 17.00 2.88 1.55
CA GLU A 52 15.58 2.65 1.79
C GLU A 52 15.11 1.29 1.26
N GLN A 53 15.60 0.83 0.11
CA GLN A 53 15.32 -0.53 -0.37
C GLN A 53 15.89 -1.59 0.59
N ILE A 54 17.13 -1.42 1.03
CA ILE A 54 17.74 -2.30 2.04
C ILE A 54 16.85 -2.40 3.29
N ARG A 55 16.37 -1.25 3.80
CA ARG A 55 15.49 -1.20 4.97
C ARG A 55 14.18 -1.94 4.77
N ARG A 56 13.53 -1.76 3.61
CA ARG A 56 12.28 -2.45 3.28
C ARG A 56 12.46 -3.96 3.24
N TYR A 57 13.52 -4.44 2.60
CA TYR A 57 13.85 -5.87 2.57
C TYR A 57 14.08 -6.42 3.98
N VAL A 58 14.91 -5.76 4.79
CA VAL A 58 15.13 -6.18 6.17
C VAL A 58 13.81 -6.19 6.96
N ARG A 59 12.90 -5.25 6.67
CA ARG A 59 11.61 -5.20 7.34
C ARG A 59 10.72 -6.40 7.06
N LEU A 60 10.72 -6.95 5.85
CA LEU A 60 9.99 -8.17 5.53
C LEU A 60 10.35 -9.36 6.45
N THR A 61 11.54 -9.39 7.06
CA THR A 61 11.93 -10.47 7.99
C THR A 61 11.20 -10.44 9.33
N ASN A 62 10.33 -9.46 9.57
CA ASN A 62 9.45 -9.37 10.74
C ASN A 62 8.01 -9.76 10.39
N LEU A 63 7.76 -10.23 9.16
CA LEU A 63 6.48 -10.80 8.80
C LEU A 63 6.35 -12.21 9.35
N VAL A 64 5.12 -12.59 9.72
CA VAL A 64 4.77 -13.99 9.92
C VAL A 64 4.96 -14.79 8.62
N PRO A 65 5.29 -16.09 8.71
CA PRO A 65 5.61 -16.91 7.54
C PRO A 65 4.58 -16.85 6.41
N GLU A 66 3.30 -16.82 6.75
CA GLU A 66 2.15 -16.81 5.86
C GLU A 66 2.13 -15.51 5.01
N LEU A 67 2.26 -14.35 5.67
CA LEU A 67 2.34 -13.06 4.97
C LEU A 67 3.61 -12.99 4.10
N LEU A 68 4.73 -13.52 4.57
CA LEU A 68 5.97 -13.53 3.81
C LEU A 68 5.84 -14.40 2.54
N GLN A 69 5.16 -15.55 2.64
CA GLN A 69 4.84 -16.41 1.52
C GLN A 69 3.97 -15.67 0.49
N PHE A 70 2.95 -14.92 0.93
CA PHE A 70 2.12 -14.12 0.02
C PHE A 70 2.93 -13.05 -0.73
N VAL A 71 4.02 -12.55 -0.16
CA VAL A 71 4.95 -11.64 -0.85
C VAL A 71 5.78 -12.36 -1.89
N ASP A 72 6.26 -13.57 -1.57
CA ASP A 72 7.05 -14.38 -2.49
C ASP A 72 6.24 -14.85 -3.70
N GLU A 73 4.98 -15.24 -3.47
CA GLU A 73 4.00 -15.56 -4.52
C GLU A 73 3.54 -14.33 -5.31
N GLY A 74 3.89 -13.11 -4.85
CA GLY A 74 3.53 -11.87 -5.50
C GLY A 74 2.08 -11.43 -5.33
N ARG A 75 1.31 -12.12 -4.47
CA ARG A 75 -0.05 -11.78 -4.03
C ARG A 75 -0.06 -10.45 -3.28
N ILE A 76 0.90 -10.26 -2.36
CA ILE A 76 1.12 -8.99 -1.65
C ILE A 76 2.36 -8.28 -2.23
N LYS A 77 2.20 -7.01 -2.60
CA LYS A 77 3.34 -6.19 -3.06
C LYS A 77 4.20 -5.73 -1.89
N MET A 78 5.47 -5.43 -2.18
CA MET A 78 6.47 -5.00 -1.21
C MET A 78 5.99 -3.90 -0.25
N ARG A 79 5.33 -2.86 -0.78
CA ARG A 79 4.92 -1.69 0.02
C ARG A 79 3.87 -2.06 1.09
N PRO A 80 2.73 -2.70 0.75
CA PRO A 80 1.81 -3.21 1.76
C PRO A 80 2.47 -4.15 2.78
N ALA A 81 3.32 -5.07 2.31
CA ALA A 81 4.02 -6.01 3.18
C ALA A 81 4.95 -5.31 4.19
N VAL A 82 5.61 -4.24 3.78
CA VAL A 82 6.44 -3.44 4.69
C VAL A 82 5.59 -2.79 5.77
N GLU A 83 4.40 -2.27 5.46
CA GLU A 83 3.51 -1.70 6.49
C GLU A 83 3.03 -2.77 7.48
N LEU A 84 2.65 -3.96 6.98
CA LEU A 84 2.25 -5.09 7.83
C LEU A 84 3.39 -5.55 8.75
N SER A 85 4.64 -5.45 8.33
CA SER A 85 5.81 -5.84 9.14
C SER A 85 6.07 -4.95 10.37
N TYR A 86 5.31 -3.86 10.55
CA TYR A 86 5.33 -3.03 11.74
C TYR A 86 4.30 -3.44 12.80
N LEU A 87 3.35 -4.29 12.44
CA LEU A 87 2.37 -4.86 13.36
C LEU A 87 3.04 -5.95 14.21
N ASP A 88 2.50 -6.23 15.39
CA ASP A 88 2.90 -7.41 16.16
C ASP A 88 2.39 -8.71 15.53
N GLU A 89 2.86 -9.83 16.04
CA GLU A 89 2.55 -11.14 15.48
C GLU A 89 1.04 -11.44 15.49
N ASP A 90 0.34 -11.07 16.58
CA ASP A 90 -1.09 -11.32 16.73
C ASP A 90 -1.89 -10.54 15.68
N CYS A 91 -1.65 -9.23 15.52
CA CYS A 91 -2.32 -8.43 14.50
C CYS A 91 -1.99 -8.90 13.08
N GLN A 92 -0.77 -9.41 12.83
CA GLN A 92 -0.43 -9.98 11.54
C GLN A 92 -1.21 -11.26 11.25
N ARG A 93 -1.43 -12.12 12.24
CA ARG A 93 -2.23 -13.34 12.10
C ARG A 93 -3.70 -13.01 11.85
N ASP A 94 -4.25 -11.99 12.51
CA ASP A 94 -5.59 -11.50 12.21
C ASP A 94 -5.74 -11.06 10.75
N VAL A 95 -4.71 -10.41 10.17
CA VAL A 95 -4.71 -10.08 8.72
C VAL A 95 -4.66 -11.33 7.85
N VAL A 96 -3.93 -12.38 8.25
CA VAL A 96 -3.88 -13.65 7.50
C VAL A 96 -5.26 -14.32 7.51
N ASP A 97 -5.89 -14.42 8.68
CA ASP A 97 -7.22 -15.00 8.82
C ASP A 97 -8.25 -14.26 7.95
N GLU A 98 -8.18 -12.93 7.91
CA GLU A 98 -9.07 -12.12 7.08
C GLU A 98 -8.81 -12.31 5.58
N ILE A 99 -7.55 -12.47 5.16
CA ILE A 99 -7.21 -12.82 3.77
C ILE A 99 -7.82 -14.15 3.38
N ASP A 100 -7.76 -15.15 4.26
CA ASP A 100 -8.28 -16.50 4.00
C ASP A 100 -9.82 -16.52 4.01
N MET A 101 -10.47 -15.72 4.85
CA MET A 101 -11.94 -15.59 4.88
C MET A 101 -12.51 -14.87 3.66
N THR A 102 -11.83 -13.83 3.17
CA THR A 102 -12.33 -12.95 2.09
C THR A 102 -11.74 -13.26 0.71
N ASP A 103 -10.74 -14.14 0.63
CA ASP A 103 -9.93 -14.41 -0.55
C ASP A 103 -9.36 -13.12 -1.19
N SER A 104 -9.00 -12.14 -0.35
CA SER A 104 -8.57 -10.80 -0.80
C SER A 104 -7.39 -10.29 0.01
N THR A 105 -6.35 -9.80 -0.67
CA THR A 105 -5.21 -9.16 -0.01
C THR A 105 -5.43 -7.66 0.20
N PRO A 106 -4.93 -7.09 1.31
CA PRO A 106 -5.05 -5.66 1.57
C PRO A 106 -4.21 -4.83 0.59
N SER A 107 -4.77 -3.68 0.19
CA SER A 107 -4.07 -2.67 -0.59
C SER A 107 -3.06 -1.89 0.26
N HIS A 108 -2.19 -1.11 -0.40
CA HIS A 108 -1.21 -0.31 0.33
C HIS A 108 -1.87 0.69 1.29
N ASP A 109 -2.92 1.39 0.84
CA ASP A 109 -3.63 2.37 1.66
C ASP A 109 -4.31 1.73 2.88
N GLN A 110 -4.86 0.51 2.71
CA GLN A 110 -5.42 -0.28 3.82
C GLN A 110 -4.33 -0.62 4.84
N THR A 111 -3.16 -1.12 4.40
CA THR A 111 -2.06 -1.45 5.33
C THR A 111 -1.45 -0.23 6.04
N ILE A 112 -1.43 0.95 5.39
CA ILE A 112 -1.02 2.21 6.06
C ILE A 112 -2.00 2.54 7.20
N ARG A 113 -3.31 2.39 6.95
CA ARG A 113 -4.32 2.62 7.99
C ARG A 113 -4.21 1.61 9.13
N MET A 114 -4.07 0.32 8.82
CA MET A 114 -3.87 -0.72 9.83
C MET A 114 -2.70 -0.36 10.75
N ARG A 115 -1.55 -0.01 10.17
CA ARG A 115 -0.38 0.42 10.92
C ARG A 115 -0.66 1.66 11.79
N LYS A 116 -1.37 2.65 11.27
CA LYS A 116 -1.75 3.84 12.05
C LYS A 116 -2.61 3.46 13.27
N PHE A 117 -3.63 2.62 13.08
CA PHE A 117 -4.46 2.15 14.18
C PHE A 117 -3.66 1.33 15.20
N PHE A 118 -2.68 0.54 14.74
CA PHE A 118 -1.78 -0.23 15.60
C PHE A 118 -0.89 0.68 16.45
N GLU A 119 -0.26 1.68 15.84
CA GLU A 119 0.56 2.68 16.54
C GLU A 119 -0.27 3.49 17.56
N GLU A 120 -1.58 3.62 17.35
CA GLU A 120 -2.52 4.22 18.29
C GLU A 120 -3.09 3.25 19.34
N GLY A 121 -2.74 1.95 19.29
CA GLY A 121 -3.27 0.91 20.20
C GLY A 121 -4.75 0.59 19.99
N LYS A 122 -5.25 0.80 18.78
CA LYS A 122 -6.68 0.70 18.40
C LYS A 122 -6.94 -0.32 17.28
N LEU A 123 -5.92 -1.02 16.81
CA LEU A 123 -6.11 -2.06 15.81
C LEU A 123 -6.67 -3.30 16.51
N SER A 124 -7.94 -3.59 16.28
CA SER A 124 -8.58 -4.87 16.65
C SER A 124 -8.93 -5.67 15.40
N THR A 125 -9.28 -6.94 15.57
CA THR A 125 -9.73 -7.83 14.49
C THR A 125 -10.91 -7.22 13.72
N GLU A 126 -11.88 -6.60 14.40
CA GLU A 126 -13.02 -5.93 13.74
C GLU A 126 -12.59 -4.70 12.93
N VAL A 127 -11.55 -3.99 13.38
CA VAL A 127 -10.99 -2.86 12.63
C VAL A 127 -10.25 -3.36 11.39
N ILE A 128 -9.53 -4.48 11.47
CA ILE A 128 -8.88 -5.13 10.32
C ILE A 128 -9.94 -5.51 9.27
N GLN A 129 -10.99 -6.21 9.70
CA GLN A 129 -12.16 -6.57 8.87
C GLN A 129 -12.75 -5.34 8.18
N ALA A 130 -13.13 -4.32 8.96
CA ALA A 130 -13.74 -3.10 8.41
C ALA A 130 -12.82 -2.40 7.40
N ILE A 131 -11.50 -2.34 7.66
CA ILE A 131 -10.54 -1.76 6.71
C ILE A 131 -10.47 -2.58 5.42
N MET A 132 -10.53 -3.92 5.50
CA MET A 132 -10.42 -4.82 4.35
C MET A 132 -11.70 -4.87 3.50
N GLU A 133 -12.88 -4.78 4.13
CA GLU A 133 -14.19 -4.73 3.47
C GLU A 133 -14.43 -3.43 2.69
N GLU A 134 -13.78 -2.32 3.07
CA GLU A 134 -13.95 -1.06 2.37
C GLU A 134 -13.63 -1.17 0.86
N GLU A 135 -14.61 -0.83 0.03
CA GLU A 135 -14.44 -0.75 -1.42
C GLU A 135 -13.27 0.16 -1.79
N LYS A 136 -12.27 -0.43 -2.46
CA LYS A 136 -11.10 0.33 -2.88
C LYS A 136 -11.53 1.37 -3.92
N PRO A 137 -10.98 2.60 -3.94
CA PRO A 137 -11.38 3.64 -4.91
C PRO A 137 -11.17 3.25 -6.38
N ASN A 138 -10.26 2.30 -6.63
CA ASN A 138 -10.00 1.69 -7.94
C ASN A 138 -10.95 0.52 -8.27
N GLN A 139 -11.74 0.04 -7.31
CA GLN A 139 -12.78 -0.97 -7.49
C GLN A 139 -14.18 -0.37 -7.71
N ARG A 140 -14.37 0.94 -7.45
CA ARG A 140 -15.61 1.63 -7.85
C ARG A 140 -15.73 1.62 -9.38
N GLU A 141 -16.88 1.19 -9.89
CA GLU A 141 -17.17 1.25 -11.33
C GLU A 141 -17.01 2.68 -11.83
N LYS A 142 -16.10 2.89 -12.78
CA LYS A 142 -15.95 4.16 -13.50
C LYS A 142 -16.49 3.98 -14.90
N ILE A 143 -17.52 4.75 -15.24
CA ILE A 143 -17.99 4.84 -16.62
C ILE A 143 -16.94 5.64 -17.40
N VAL A 144 -16.15 4.96 -18.23
CA VAL A 144 -15.18 5.60 -19.12
C VAL A 144 -15.86 5.89 -20.46
N LEU A 145 -16.15 7.16 -20.70
CA LEU A 145 -16.66 7.62 -22.00
C LEU A 145 -15.51 8.09 -22.88
N ARG A 146 -15.51 7.69 -24.16
CA ARG A 146 -14.52 8.20 -25.14
C ARG A 146 -14.81 9.67 -25.42
N GLY A 147 -13.88 10.55 -25.03
CA GLY A 147 -14.04 12.01 -25.13
C GLY A 147 -14.45 12.49 -26.52
N GLU A 148 -13.90 11.92 -27.59
CA GLU A 148 -14.25 12.29 -28.97
C GLU A 148 -15.72 11.98 -29.30
N ARG A 149 -16.21 10.78 -28.94
CA ARG A 149 -17.61 10.37 -29.17
C ARG A 149 -18.58 11.24 -28.37
N VAL A 150 -18.25 11.53 -27.11
CA VAL A 150 -19.07 12.39 -26.26
C VAL A 150 -19.07 13.81 -26.78
N ARG A 151 -17.92 14.34 -27.20
CA ARG A 151 -17.79 15.72 -27.65
C ARG A 151 -18.65 16.03 -28.87
N GLN A 152 -18.84 15.06 -29.77
CA GLN A 152 -19.70 15.18 -30.95
C GLN A 152 -21.19 15.35 -30.58
N LEU A 153 -21.62 14.83 -29.42
CA LEU A 153 -23.00 14.92 -28.94
C LEU A 153 -23.27 16.19 -28.12
N ILE A 154 -22.21 16.86 -27.65
CA ILE A 154 -22.31 18.05 -26.79
C ILE A 154 -22.27 19.31 -27.66
N PRO A 155 -23.20 20.27 -27.48
CA PRO A 155 -23.17 21.55 -28.17
C PRO A 155 -21.80 22.24 -28.07
N LYS A 156 -21.38 22.91 -29.15
CA LYS A 156 -20.09 23.63 -29.15
C LYS A 156 -20.04 24.77 -28.13
N SER A 157 -21.19 25.29 -27.71
CA SER A 157 -21.34 26.32 -26.67
C SER A 157 -20.99 25.85 -25.26
N VAL A 158 -21.03 24.53 -24.99
CA VAL A 158 -20.65 23.97 -23.69
C VAL A 158 -19.12 23.79 -23.67
N PRO A 159 -18.42 24.42 -22.71
CA PRO A 159 -16.97 24.29 -22.58
C PRO A 159 -16.58 22.91 -22.04
N LEU A 160 -15.33 22.49 -22.30
CA LEU A 160 -14.84 21.15 -21.93
C LEU A 160 -14.95 20.86 -20.43
N ASN A 161 -14.70 21.85 -19.58
CA ASN A 161 -14.81 21.72 -18.12
C ASN A 161 -16.26 21.56 -17.60
N GLN A 162 -17.27 21.75 -18.45
CA GLN A 162 -18.69 21.53 -18.13
C GLN A 162 -19.27 20.29 -18.82
N THR A 163 -18.41 19.50 -19.49
CA THR A 163 -18.85 18.32 -20.24
C THR A 163 -19.51 17.29 -19.33
N GLU A 164 -18.96 17.05 -18.15
CA GLU A 164 -19.50 16.11 -17.17
C GLU A 164 -20.93 16.50 -16.73
N ASP A 165 -21.11 17.74 -16.26
CA ASP A 165 -22.41 18.28 -15.87
C ASP A 165 -23.45 18.18 -16.98
N TYR A 166 -23.06 18.46 -18.23
CA TYR A 166 -23.96 18.38 -19.38
C TYR A 166 -24.41 16.93 -19.63
N VAL A 167 -23.48 15.97 -19.58
CA VAL A 167 -23.77 14.54 -19.78
C VAL A 167 -24.70 14.04 -18.68
N CYS A 168 -24.45 14.39 -17.42
CA CYS A 168 -25.31 14.02 -16.29
C CYS A 168 -26.74 14.55 -16.49
N LYS A 169 -26.90 15.84 -16.80
CA LYS A 169 -28.22 16.46 -17.05
C LYS A 169 -28.95 15.82 -18.24
N ALA A 170 -28.24 15.46 -19.30
CA ALA A 170 -28.84 14.80 -20.46
C ALA A 170 -29.37 13.40 -20.11
N LEU A 171 -28.62 12.64 -19.31
CA LEU A 171 -29.04 11.32 -18.82
C LEU A 171 -30.25 11.42 -17.87
N GLU A 172 -30.25 12.39 -16.96
CA GLU A 172 -31.39 12.67 -16.06
C GLU A 172 -32.66 12.99 -16.84
N HIS A 173 -32.56 13.86 -17.85
CA HIS A 173 -33.68 14.21 -18.71
C HIS A 173 -34.22 12.99 -19.47
N TYR A 174 -33.33 12.15 -20.02
CA TYR A 174 -33.73 10.94 -20.73
C TYR A 174 -34.41 9.92 -19.80
N ALA A 175 -33.88 9.71 -18.59
CA ALA A 175 -34.48 8.84 -17.59
C ALA A 175 -35.88 9.33 -17.13
N SER A 176 -36.06 10.66 -17.01
CA SER A 176 -37.38 11.25 -16.72
C SER A 176 -38.36 11.04 -17.88
N PHE A 177 -37.90 11.23 -19.12
CA PHE A 177 -38.70 10.99 -20.32
C PHE A 177 -39.18 9.54 -20.43
N LEU A 178 -38.29 8.56 -20.21
CA LEU A 178 -38.64 7.14 -20.25
C LEU A 178 -39.68 6.77 -19.18
N ARG A 179 -39.54 7.28 -17.95
CA ARG A 179 -40.52 7.06 -16.87
C ARG A 179 -41.92 7.54 -17.25
N ARG A 180 -42.02 8.79 -17.74
CA ARG A 180 -43.31 9.37 -18.17
C ARG A 180 -43.95 8.62 -19.33
N ARG A 181 -43.15 8.01 -20.20
CA ARG A 181 -43.66 7.20 -21.31
C ARG A 181 -44.22 5.87 -20.81
N ALA A 182 -43.49 5.18 -19.95
CA ALA A 182 -43.94 3.92 -19.35
C ALA A 182 -45.26 4.09 -18.58
N GLU A 183 -45.44 5.19 -17.84
CA GLU A 183 -46.68 5.52 -17.11
C GLU A 183 -47.89 5.80 -18.03
N ARG A 184 -47.63 6.25 -19.27
CA ARG A 184 -48.69 6.49 -20.27
C ARG A 184 -49.09 5.22 -20.99
N ASP A 185 -48.12 4.36 -21.29
CA ASP A 185 -48.36 3.09 -21.97
C ASP A 185 -49.01 2.04 -21.04
N SER A 186 -49.01 2.26 -19.72
CA SER A 186 -49.65 1.42 -18.71
C SER A 186 -51.10 1.82 -18.34
N ARG A 187 -51.67 2.83 -19.00
CA ARG A 187 -53.06 3.30 -18.82
C ARG A 187 -53.92 2.90 -20.00
#